data_AF-A0A959NAH4-F1
#
_entry.id   AF-A0A959NAH4-F1
#
_cell.length_a   1.000
_cell.length_b   1.000
_cell.length_c   1.000
_cell.angle_alpha   90.00
_cell.angle_beta   90.00
_cell.angle_gamma   90.00
#
_symmetry.space_group_name_H-M   'P 1'
#
loop_
_entity.id
_entity.type
_entity.pdbx_description
1 polymer ?
#
loop_
_entity_poly.entity_id
_entity_poly.type
_entity_poly.pdbx_seq_one_letter_code
_entity_poly.pdbx_strand_id
1 'polypeptide(L)'
;NFYKNYKWIKERDDTRPVQYERALREWNTDIFVPMYERIWDLEKYAKSYKDRPLILCEYAHAMGNSLGNLKDYWDMINKYPNLQGGFIWDWVDQGLLKKEGNLSYWAYGGDYGPENVPSDGNFVINGVVFPDRSLKPHSYEVKKVYQNISFQPVDLLTGEIEISNNYFFKSLEEYYLEWQIEIDGIATKSGMEKDINLNPETKKTIKLNYEDILNNSGKDFYLNLSVKLGNDKQSILPENYELAKEQFKIPVEIRSEKAIIEKNSKLQVKEGRNKLVISGQNYSYTIDKNAGVISSYKFNDKEFIKNSEGLKPTFWRAPNDNDYGWKMPINSGQWKEASNSKLEVRSVKTEKNQDGTYSVTMIYNYTKVNSQWTVKYDFFADGRIIVNNKFVSKENSQDIIPRIGMNITLSDEFDNVNYFGRGPLENYTDRKYSTHFGKYSAKVDEFYVPYIRPQENGHRTDVSWITLLNEKGIGLKFESENTFEFNVLKNKVDDFDSGIEKDKNPKHTIDIVSKEFVQLHIDYKMIGLGSDDSWGAKPHEEYLLHPSTSGYEYSFNITPYNVNENK
;
A
#
# COMPACT_ATOMS: atom_id res chain seq x y z
N ASN A 1 25.18 38.41 -12.27
CA ASN A 1 23.81 38.75 -12.75
C ASN A 1 22.79 38.69 -11.63
N PHE A 2 22.54 37.53 -11.01
CA PHE A 2 21.51 37.38 -9.97
C PHE A 2 21.65 38.32 -8.76
N TYR A 3 22.86 38.62 -8.28
CA TYR A 3 23.07 39.63 -7.22
C TYR A 3 22.53 41.02 -7.58
N LYS A 4 22.71 41.47 -8.83
CA LYS A 4 22.22 42.78 -9.30
C LYS A 4 20.69 42.77 -9.42
N ASN A 5 20.12 41.67 -9.93
CA ASN A 5 18.67 41.52 -10.04
C ASN A 5 18.00 41.47 -8.66
N TYR A 6 18.57 40.74 -7.70
CA TYR A 6 18.07 40.74 -6.32
C TYR A 6 18.00 42.16 -5.75
N LYS A 7 19.10 42.93 -5.83
CA LYS A 7 19.11 44.33 -5.37
C LYS A 7 18.04 45.17 -6.06
N TRP A 8 17.94 45.08 -7.39
CA TRP A 8 16.93 45.82 -8.15
C TRP A 8 15.49 45.46 -7.72
N ILE A 9 15.20 44.16 -7.50
CA ILE A 9 13.87 43.73 -7.03
C ILE A 9 13.59 44.32 -5.64
N LYS A 10 14.54 44.21 -4.70
CA LYS A 10 14.37 44.75 -3.34
C LYS A 10 14.26 46.28 -3.30
N GLU A 11 14.94 46.99 -4.19
CA GLU A 11 14.81 48.44 -4.35
C GLU A 11 13.45 48.84 -4.95
N ARG A 12 12.89 47.98 -5.82
CA ARG A 12 11.63 48.25 -6.52
C ARG A 12 10.38 47.88 -5.71
N ASP A 13 10.46 46.82 -4.92
CA ASP A 13 9.40 46.27 -4.08
C ASP A 13 9.98 45.61 -2.83
N ASP A 14 9.84 46.26 -1.68
CA ASP A 14 10.25 45.75 -0.37
C ASP A 14 9.13 44.98 0.35
N THR A 15 7.94 44.87 -0.24
CA THR A 15 6.77 44.21 0.36
C THR A 15 6.77 42.68 0.19
N ARG A 16 7.68 42.13 -0.63
CA ARG A 16 7.76 40.70 -0.94
C ARG A 16 9.16 40.12 -0.65
N PRO A 17 9.24 38.90 -0.11
CA PRO A 17 10.49 38.13 -0.09
C PRO A 17 10.94 37.74 -1.50
N VAL A 18 12.24 37.62 -1.72
CA VAL A 18 12.84 37.13 -2.96
C VAL A 18 13.57 35.82 -2.69
N GLN A 19 13.24 34.77 -3.43
CA GLN A 19 13.91 33.48 -3.29
C GLN A 19 14.66 33.10 -4.57
N TYR A 20 15.82 32.45 -4.42
CA TYR A 20 16.53 31.81 -5.52
C TYR A 20 17.33 30.62 -5.00
N GLU A 21 16.95 29.42 -5.41
CA GLU A 21 17.52 28.18 -4.86
C GLU A 21 19.04 28.08 -5.08
N ARG A 22 19.54 28.48 -6.26
CA ARG A 22 20.98 28.48 -6.55
C ARG A 22 21.76 29.61 -5.87
N ALA A 23 21.10 30.49 -5.11
CA ALA A 23 21.81 31.35 -4.16
C ALA A 23 22.31 30.57 -2.95
N LEU A 24 21.80 29.35 -2.71
CA LEU A 24 22.11 28.54 -1.54
C LEU A 24 21.93 29.37 -0.25
N ARG A 25 23.03 29.65 0.45
CA ARG A 25 23.06 30.41 1.70
C ARG A 25 23.58 31.84 1.55
N GLU A 26 23.78 32.31 0.32
CA GLU A 26 24.24 33.68 0.05
C GLU A 26 23.19 34.74 0.42
N TRP A 27 23.62 36.00 0.47
CA TRP A 27 22.77 37.13 0.91
C TRP A 27 21.70 37.55 -0.10
N ASN A 28 21.73 37.04 -1.34
CA ASN A 28 20.80 37.41 -2.41
C ASN A 28 19.56 36.49 -2.51
N THR A 29 19.09 35.98 -1.37
CA THR A 29 17.83 35.25 -1.19
C THR A 29 17.34 35.49 0.24
N ASP A 30 16.05 35.79 0.42
CA ASP A 30 15.43 36.04 1.72
C ASP A 30 15.04 34.73 2.43
N ILE A 31 14.94 33.63 1.68
CA ILE A 31 14.51 32.31 2.14
C ILE A 31 15.55 31.29 1.69
N PHE A 32 15.87 30.30 2.53
CA PHE A 32 16.65 29.15 2.10
C PHE A 32 15.70 28.15 1.43
N VAL A 33 15.83 27.95 0.13
CA VAL A 33 14.81 27.22 -0.65
C VAL A 33 15.33 26.01 -1.42
N PRO A 34 15.96 25.03 -0.75
CA PRO A 34 16.59 23.91 -1.46
C PRO A 34 15.57 23.04 -2.20
N MET A 35 16.06 22.25 -3.16
CA MET A 35 15.32 21.19 -3.83
C MET A 35 15.70 19.83 -3.23
N TYR A 36 14.72 18.97 -2.93
CA TYR A 36 14.90 17.55 -2.57
C TYR A 36 15.83 17.27 -1.37
N GLU A 37 15.97 18.23 -0.45
CA GLU A 37 16.68 18.00 0.81
C GLU A 37 15.89 17.04 1.70
N ARG A 38 16.61 16.11 2.32
CA ARG A 38 16.01 15.00 3.07
C ARG A 38 15.69 15.41 4.50
N ILE A 39 14.82 14.65 5.17
CA ILE A 39 14.31 15.00 6.50
C ILE A 39 15.41 15.24 7.55
N TRP A 40 16.54 14.54 7.48
CA TRP A 40 17.67 14.75 8.40
C TRP A 40 18.46 16.02 8.10
N ASP A 41 18.51 16.45 6.83
CA ASP A 41 19.10 17.72 6.42
C ASP A 41 18.21 18.90 6.82
N LEU A 42 16.89 18.73 6.76
CA LEU A 42 15.94 19.68 7.34
C LEU A 42 16.15 19.84 8.86
N GLU A 43 16.27 18.73 9.58
CA GLU A 43 16.50 18.77 11.02
C GLU A 43 17.84 19.46 11.35
N LYS A 44 18.89 19.14 10.59
CA LYS A 44 20.20 19.77 10.72
C LYS A 44 20.13 21.27 10.49
N TYR A 45 19.42 21.71 9.44
CA TYR A 45 19.19 23.13 9.19
C TYR A 45 18.45 23.79 10.35
N ALA A 46 17.35 23.18 10.79
CA ALA A 46 16.50 23.70 11.84
C ALA A 46 17.24 23.92 13.16
N LYS A 47 18.18 23.03 13.50
CA LYS A 47 19.02 23.11 14.69
C LYS A 47 20.16 24.13 14.56
N SER A 48 20.69 24.31 13.35
CA SER A 48 21.94 25.07 13.13
C SER A 48 21.70 26.54 12.77
N TYR A 49 20.54 26.89 12.19
CA TYR A 49 20.32 28.20 11.59
C TYR A 49 18.97 28.81 11.99
N LYS A 50 18.97 30.13 12.18
CA LYS A 50 17.79 30.94 12.54
C LYS A 50 17.70 32.26 11.75
N ASP A 51 18.60 32.48 10.80
CA ASP A 51 18.72 33.72 10.02
C ASP A 51 17.66 33.87 8.94
N ARG A 52 17.07 32.77 8.46
CA ARG A 52 15.96 32.74 7.51
C ARG A 52 15.19 31.42 7.58
N PRO A 53 13.91 31.38 7.16
CA PRO A 53 13.18 30.13 7.09
C PRO A 53 13.68 29.22 5.95
N LEU A 54 13.40 27.93 6.09
CA LEU A 54 13.54 26.93 5.03
C LEU A 54 12.17 26.62 4.43
N ILE A 55 12.04 26.74 3.11
CA ILE A 55 10.88 26.30 2.33
C ILE A 55 11.38 25.51 1.13
N LEU A 56 11.06 24.22 1.03
CA LEU A 56 11.53 23.40 -0.10
C LEU A 56 10.88 23.91 -1.39
N CYS A 57 11.66 24.44 -2.34
CA CYS A 57 11.06 24.89 -3.60
C CYS A 57 10.61 23.73 -4.49
N GLU A 58 11.20 22.54 -4.28
CA GLU A 58 10.75 21.26 -4.82
C GLU A 58 11.05 20.16 -3.77
N TYR A 59 10.10 19.26 -3.51
CA TYR A 59 10.33 18.05 -2.72
C TYR A 59 9.31 16.95 -3.08
N ALA A 60 9.50 15.75 -2.53
CA ALA A 60 8.57 14.63 -2.68
C ALA A 60 8.18 14.39 -4.16
N HIS A 61 9.15 14.02 -4.98
CA HIS A 61 8.99 13.85 -6.43
C HIS A 61 7.91 12.81 -6.74
N ALA A 62 6.82 13.20 -7.40
CA ALA A 62 5.60 12.41 -7.57
C ALA A 62 5.55 11.56 -8.86
N MET A 63 6.71 11.28 -9.46
CA MET A 63 6.83 10.43 -10.67
C MET A 63 6.28 9.02 -10.47
N GLY A 64 5.35 8.63 -11.33
CA GLY A 64 4.72 7.31 -11.27
C GLY A 64 4.01 7.05 -9.93
N ASN A 65 4.34 5.91 -9.30
CA ASN A 65 3.78 5.46 -8.03
C ASN A 65 4.77 5.83 -6.92
N SER A 66 4.62 7.04 -6.40
CA SER A 66 5.57 7.70 -5.49
C SER A 66 4.85 8.34 -4.29
N LEU A 67 5.37 9.43 -3.74
CA LEU A 67 4.91 10.11 -2.52
C LEU A 67 4.91 9.19 -1.28
N GLY A 68 5.83 8.22 -1.23
CA GLY A 68 6.19 7.57 0.03
C GLY A 68 6.84 8.57 0.99
N ASN A 69 6.71 8.37 2.30
CA ASN A 69 7.28 9.19 3.40
C ASN A 69 6.79 10.65 3.51
N LEU A 70 5.76 11.07 2.76
CA LEU A 70 5.24 12.45 2.81
C LEU A 70 4.85 12.89 4.23
N LYS A 71 4.33 11.95 5.03
CA LYS A 71 3.99 12.18 6.44
C LYS A 71 5.23 12.48 7.29
N ASP A 72 6.36 11.83 7.00
CA ASP A 72 7.62 12.00 7.76
C ASP A 72 8.21 13.39 7.52
N TYR A 73 8.12 13.92 6.29
CA TYR A 73 8.44 15.33 6.01
C TYR A 73 7.59 16.28 6.86
N TRP A 74 6.28 16.09 6.90
CA TRP A 74 5.38 16.99 7.62
C TRP A 74 5.51 16.88 9.14
N ASP A 75 5.81 15.70 9.66
CA ASP A 75 6.16 15.53 11.07
C ASP A 75 7.45 16.30 11.42
N MET A 76 8.45 16.27 10.52
CA MET A 76 9.67 17.05 10.69
C MET A 76 9.43 18.57 10.58
N ILE A 77 8.65 19.00 9.59
CA ILE A 77 8.30 20.41 9.35
C ILE A 77 7.57 20.99 10.58
N ASN A 78 6.55 20.28 11.07
CA ASN A 78 5.74 20.73 12.21
C ASN A 78 6.52 20.75 13.53
N LYS A 79 7.68 20.07 13.61
CA LYS A 79 8.55 20.04 14.79
C LYS A 79 9.35 21.34 15.00
N TYR A 80 9.62 22.10 13.94
CA TYR A 80 10.52 23.27 14.01
C TYR A 80 9.93 24.52 13.35
N PRO A 81 9.86 25.67 14.04
CA PRO A 81 9.20 26.87 13.52
C PRO A 81 9.88 27.50 12.30
N ASN A 82 11.17 27.21 12.07
CA ASN A 82 11.90 27.73 10.91
C ASN A 82 11.89 26.79 9.70
N LEU A 83 11.16 25.66 9.78
CA LEU A 83 10.77 24.84 8.63
C LEU A 83 9.32 25.20 8.29
N GLN A 84 9.07 25.69 7.07
CA GLN A 84 7.76 26.26 6.70
C GLN A 84 7.15 25.56 5.48
N GLY A 85 7.41 24.26 5.32
CA GLY A 85 6.81 23.44 4.26
C GLY A 85 7.60 23.44 2.96
N GLY A 86 6.88 23.26 1.85
CA GLY A 86 7.46 23.15 0.52
C GLY A 86 6.44 22.90 -0.57
N PHE A 87 6.94 22.74 -1.80
CA PHE A 87 6.15 22.51 -3.00
C PHE A 87 6.45 21.11 -3.58
N ILE A 88 5.41 20.26 -3.65
CA ILE A 88 5.52 18.92 -4.26
C ILE A 88 5.83 19.08 -5.75
N TRP A 89 6.77 18.30 -6.27
CA TRP A 89 7.08 18.24 -7.70
C TRP A 89 6.41 17.02 -8.36
N ASP A 90 5.41 17.17 -9.23
CA ASP A 90 4.70 18.40 -9.62
C ASP A 90 3.18 18.19 -9.65
N TRP A 91 2.42 19.16 -10.20
CA TRP A 91 0.96 19.07 -10.20
C TRP A 91 0.43 18.00 -11.15
N VAL A 92 0.85 17.99 -12.42
CA VAL A 92 0.18 17.24 -13.49
C VAL A 92 1.16 16.58 -14.44
N ASP A 93 0.91 15.30 -14.75
CA ASP A 93 1.67 14.58 -15.76
C ASP A 93 1.60 15.29 -17.12
N GLN A 94 2.76 15.48 -17.76
CA GLN A 94 2.85 16.12 -19.08
C GLN A 94 2.73 15.08 -20.21
N GLY A 95 1.76 14.17 -20.07
CA GLY A 95 1.43 13.16 -21.09
C GLY A 95 0.51 13.71 -22.17
N LEU A 96 0.80 13.41 -23.44
CA LEU A 96 0.01 13.85 -24.58
C LEU A 96 -0.90 12.72 -25.06
N LEU A 97 -2.21 12.97 -25.20
CA LEU A 97 -3.13 11.94 -25.68
C LEU A 97 -2.75 11.50 -27.10
N LYS A 98 -2.45 10.22 -27.28
CA LYS A 98 -2.17 9.59 -28.57
C LYS A 98 -3.15 8.45 -28.81
N LYS A 99 -3.46 8.20 -30.08
CA LYS A 99 -4.39 7.16 -30.51
C LYS A 99 -3.70 6.17 -31.44
N GLU A 100 -3.98 4.89 -31.23
CA GLU A 100 -3.54 3.80 -32.10
C GLU A 100 -4.74 2.91 -32.42
N GLY A 101 -5.29 3.07 -33.63
CA GLY A 101 -6.59 2.49 -33.97
C GLY A 101 -7.70 2.96 -33.02
N ASN A 102 -8.30 2.02 -32.30
CA ASN A 102 -9.35 2.29 -31.31
C ASN A 102 -8.80 2.48 -29.87
N LEU A 103 -7.49 2.29 -29.67
CA LEU A 103 -6.85 2.43 -28.37
C LEU A 103 -6.36 3.87 -28.18
N SER A 104 -6.41 4.36 -26.94
CA SER A 104 -5.90 5.67 -26.56
C SER A 104 -4.98 5.53 -25.35
N TYR A 105 -3.87 6.26 -25.36
CA TYR A 105 -2.89 6.27 -24.27
C TYR A 105 -2.23 7.65 -24.13
N TRP A 106 -1.59 7.88 -22.99
CA TRP A 106 -0.80 9.08 -22.76
C TRP A 106 0.64 8.84 -23.23
N ALA A 107 1.02 9.48 -24.32
CA ALA A 107 2.36 9.43 -24.87
C ALA A 107 3.31 10.37 -24.12
N TYR A 108 4.59 10.01 -24.06
CA TYR A 108 5.68 10.78 -23.45
C TYR A 108 6.92 10.80 -24.36
N GLY A 109 8.08 11.22 -23.83
CA GLY A 109 9.31 11.33 -24.61
C GLY A 109 9.68 10.01 -25.30
N GLY A 110 9.99 10.07 -26.60
CA GLY A 110 10.31 8.90 -27.42
C GLY A 110 9.14 8.39 -28.26
N ASP A 111 7.90 8.78 -27.94
CA ASP A 111 6.71 8.39 -28.74
C ASP A 111 6.50 9.24 -30.01
N TYR A 112 7.31 10.29 -30.18
CA TYR A 112 7.24 11.23 -31.29
C TYR A 112 8.59 11.38 -31.96
N GLY A 113 8.57 11.47 -33.29
CA GLY A 113 9.77 11.60 -34.10
C GLY A 113 10.45 10.26 -34.41
N PRO A 114 11.54 10.29 -35.18
CA PRO A 114 12.37 9.11 -35.44
C PRO A 114 12.97 8.48 -34.17
N GLU A 115 13.32 7.19 -34.23
CA GLU A 115 13.88 6.41 -33.11
C GLU A 115 15.14 7.03 -32.49
N ASN A 116 15.93 7.76 -33.28
CA ASN A 116 17.18 8.38 -32.85
C ASN A 116 17.03 9.83 -32.32
N VAL A 117 15.79 10.33 -32.18
CA VAL A 117 15.56 11.64 -31.54
C VAL A 117 15.90 11.52 -30.05
N PRO A 118 16.82 12.35 -29.51
CA PRO A 118 17.11 12.35 -28.09
C PRO A 118 15.86 12.60 -27.25
N SER A 119 15.71 11.82 -26.18
CA SER A 119 14.55 11.86 -25.29
C SER A 119 14.96 11.44 -23.88
N ASP A 120 14.35 12.08 -22.88
CA ASP A 120 14.44 11.70 -21.47
C ASP A 120 13.24 10.83 -21.02
N GLY A 121 12.58 10.17 -21.99
CA GLY A 121 11.57 9.14 -21.72
C GLY A 121 10.37 9.67 -20.94
N ASN A 122 9.98 8.94 -19.89
CA ASN A 122 8.85 9.29 -19.05
C ASN A 122 9.16 10.30 -17.95
N PHE A 123 10.35 10.94 -17.92
CA PHE A 123 10.73 11.93 -16.89
C PHE A 123 9.89 13.22 -16.90
N VAL A 124 8.92 13.33 -17.80
CA VAL A 124 7.90 14.39 -17.86
C VAL A 124 6.58 14.01 -17.15
N ILE A 125 6.49 12.79 -16.59
CA ILE A 125 5.31 12.20 -15.98
C ILE A 125 5.45 12.21 -14.44
N ASN A 126 5.38 13.40 -13.85
CA ASN A 126 5.71 13.65 -12.44
C ASN A 126 4.54 14.14 -11.58
N GLY A 127 3.33 14.12 -12.11
CA GLY A 127 2.19 14.82 -11.51
C GLY A 127 1.59 14.07 -10.34
N VAL A 128 1.09 14.82 -9.35
CA VAL A 128 0.13 14.29 -8.37
C VAL A 128 -1.23 13.96 -8.99
N VAL A 129 -1.53 14.45 -10.19
CA VAL A 129 -2.70 14.07 -10.99
C VAL A 129 -2.32 13.64 -12.41
N PHE A 130 -3.19 12.85 -13.05
CA PHE A 130 -3.06 12.46 -14.45
C PHE A 130 -3.26 13.66 -15.41
N PRO A 131 -2.93 13.53 -16.72
CA PRO A 131 -3.07 14.63 -17.68
C PRO A 131 -4.50 15.17 -17.85
N ASP A 132 -5.52 14.35 -17.59
CA ASP A 132 -6.93 14.75 -17.61
C ASP A 132 -7.44 15.31 -16.26
N ARG A 133 -6.54 15.49 -15.29
CA ARG A 133 -6.79 15.95 -13.91
C ARG A 133 -7.55 14.93 -13.04
N SER A 134 -7.72 13.70 -13.50
CA SER A 134 -8.15 12.62 -12.61
C SER A 134 -7.08 12.37 -11.55
N LEU A 135 -7.54 12.03 -10.34
CA LEU A 135 -6.67 11.87 -9.19
C LEU A 135 -5.91 10.55 -9.25
N LYS A 136 -4.64 10.60 -8.84
CA LYS A 136 -3.85 9.40 -8.54
C LYS A 136 -4.08 9.00 -7.08
N PRO A 137 -3.79 7.76 -6.69
CA PRO A 137 -3.92 7.32 -5.29
C PRO A 137 -3.16 8.21 -4.30
N HIS A 138 -1.96 8.68 -4.65
CA HIS A 138 -1.21 9.58 -3.78
C HIS A 138 -1.79 11.00 -3.63
N SER A 139 -2.74 11.45 -4.48
CA SER A 139 -3.37 12.76 -4.31
C SER A 139 -4.17 12.81 -3.00
N TYR A 140 -4.72 11.66 -2.60
CA TYR A 140 -5.45 11.51 -1.34
C TYR A 140 -4.52 11.49 -0.14
N GLU A 141 -3.28 11.00 -0.29
CA GLU A 141 -2.25 11.11 0.74
C GLU A 141 -1.88 12.58 0.97
N VAL A 142 -1.70 13.36 -0.11
CA VAL A 142 -1.48 14.81 0.00
C VAL A 142 -2.64 15.47 0.75
N LYS A 143 -3.89 15.19 0.37
CA LYS A 143 -5.08 15.73 1.06
C LYS A 143 -5.06 15.43 2.55
N LYS A 144 -4.72 14.19 2.94
CA LYS A 144 -4.67 13.76 4.34
C LYS A 144 -3.54 14.43 5.11
N VAL A 145 -2.33 14.47 4.56
CA VAL A 145 -1.17 15.03 5.25
C VAL A 145 -1.29 16.56 5.38
N TYR A 146 -1.92 17.23 4.41
CA TYR A 146 -2.06 18.69 4.37
C TYR A 146 -3.29 19.22 5.13
N GLN A 147 -4.10 18.35 5.74
CA GLN A 147 -5.33 18.80 6.40
C GLN A 147 -5.04 19.72 7.59
N ASN A 148 -5.78 20.82 7.72
CA ASN A 148 -5.58 21.84 8.77
C ASN A 148 -6.39 21.58 10.05
N ILE A 149 -6.98 20.40 10.18
CA ILE A 149 -7.75 20.01 11.38
C ILE A 149 -7.21 18.66 11.83
N SER A 150 -6.73 18.60 13.07
CA SER A 150 -6.12 17.40 13.64
C SER A 150 -6.90 16.92 14.84
N PHE A 151 -6.80 15.62 15.10
CA PHE A 151 -7.45 14.94 16.20
C PHE A 151 -6.41 14.26 17.07
N GLN A 152 -6.57 14.30 18.39
CA GLN A 152 -5.78 13.51 19.32
C GLN A 152 -6.71 12.79 20.30
N PRO A 153 -6.53 11.48 20.53
CA PRO A 153 -7.33 10.77 21.53
C PRO A 153 -6.96 11.29 22.93
N VAL A 154 -7.95 11.69 23.71
CA VAL A 154 -7.79 11.99 25.15
C VAL A 154 -8.12 10.73 25.94
N ASP A 155 -9.31 10.16 25.70
CA ASP A 155 -9.73 8.85 26.19
C ASP A 155 -10.78 8.25 25.25
N LEU A 156 -10.36 7.26 24.45
CA LEU A 156 -11.22 6.60 23.47
C LEU A 156 -12.32 5.74 24.12
N LEU A 157 -12.16 5.30 25.37
CA LEU A 157 -13.15 4.45 26.06
C LEU A 157 -14.32 5.28 26.61
N THR A 158 -14.08 6.56 26.91
CA THR A 158 -15.10 7.50 27.39
C THR A 158 -15.59 8.46 26.31
N GLY A 159 -15.03 8.38 25.10
CA GLY A 159 -15.45 9.20 23.95
C GLY A 159 -14.78 10.56 23.86
N GLU A 160 -13.70 10.81 24.60
CA GLU A 160 -13.04 12.10 24.67
C GLU A 160 -11.95 12.26 23.61
N ILE A 161 -12.12 13.25 22.73
CA ILE A 161 -11.20 13.56 21.61
C ILE A 161 -10.86 15.04 21.63
N GLU A 162 -9.58 15.38 21.52
CA GLU A 162 -9.12 16.75 21.27
C GLU A 162 -9.18 17.04 19.76
N ILE A 163 -9.81 18.15 19.40
CA ILE A 163 -9.79 18.72 18.05
C ILE A 163 -8.98 20.00 18.07
N SER A 164 -8.07 20.15 17.10
CA SER A 164 -7.26 21.36 16.93
C SER A 164 -7.52 22.00 15.57
N ASN A 165 -7.72 23.32 15.56
CA ASN A 165 -7.77 24.13 14.37
C ASN A 165 -6.37 24.66 14.05
N ASN A 166 -5.75 24.13 13.01
CA ASN A 166 -4.40 24.53 12.56
C ASN A 166 -4.44 25.57 11.43
N TYR A 167 -5.61 26.13 11.10
CA TYR A 167 -5.67 27.33 10.25
C TYR A 167 -5.12 28.54 10.99
N PHE A 168 -4.47 29.44 10.26
CA PHE A 168 -3.94 30.71 10.80
C PHE A 168 -4.99 31.84 10.85
N PHE A 169 -6.01 31.81 9.98
CA PHE A 169 -6.95 32.93 9.82
C PHE A 169 -8.43 32.52 9.69
N LYS A 170 -8.74 31.22 9.69
CA LYS A 170 -10.11 30.71 9.53
C LYS A 170 -10.58 29.99 10.80
N SER A 171 -11.75 30.36 11.31
CA SER A 171 -12.42 29.63 12.39
C SER A 171 -13.10 28.36 11.87
N LEU A 172 -13.56 27.49 12.77
CA LEU A 172 -14.33 26.29 12.41
C LEU A 172 -15.85 26.49 12.46
N GLU A 173 -16.35 27.72 12.38
CA GLU A 173 -17.78 28.04 12.59
C GLU A 173 -18.73 27.46 11.53
N GLU A 174 -18.25 27.31 10.30
CA GLU A 174 -19.02 26.79 9.15
C GLU A 174 -18.87 25.28 8.96
N TYR A 175 -18.18 24.60 9.88
CA TYR A 175 -17.89 23.18 9.78
C TYR A 175 -18.63 22.39 10.85
N TYR A 176 -18.79 21.10 10.59
CA TYR A 176 -19.31 20.15 11.55
C TYR A 176 -18.47 18.87 11.52
N LEU A 177 -18.47 18.14 12.62
CA LEU A 177 -17.85 16.83 12.71
C LEU A 177 -18.92 15.75 12.53
N GLU A 178 -18.72 14.86 11.57
CA GLU A 178 -19.37 13.56 11.52
C GLU A 178 -18.45 12.51 12.16
N TRP A 179 -19.02 11.66 13.01
CA TRP A 179 -18.31 10.53 13.60
C TRP A 179 -19.09 9.24 13.45
N GLN A 180 -18.36 8.13 13.37
CA GLN A 180 -18.93 6.80 13.21
C GLN A 180 -18.07 5.76 13.94
N ILE A 181 -18.73 4.86 14.68
CA ILE A 181 -18.13 3.65 15.22
C ILE A 181 -18.43 2.50 14.27
N GLU A 182 -17.36 1.87 13.79
CA GLU A 182 -17.40 0.61 13.07
C GLU A 182 -17.00 -0.54 13.99
N ILE A 183 -17.74 -1.63 13.90
CA ILE A 183 -17.44 -2.91 14.56
C ILE A 183 -17.23 -3.94 13.47
N ASP A 184 -16.03 -4.51 13.36
CA ASP A 184 -15.62 -5.43 12.28
C ASP A 184 -15.94 -4.88 10.86
N GLY A 185 -15.79 -3.55 10.68
CA GLY A 185 -16.06 -2.85 9.41
C GLY A 185 -17.54 -2.59 9.13
N ILE A 186 -18.42 -2.77 10.11
CA ILE A 186 -19.85 -2.44 10.00
C ILE A 186 -20.15 -1.22 10.88
N ALA A 187 -20.62 -0.14 10.23
CA ALA A 187 -21.14 1.05 10.89
C ALA A 187 -22.27 0.70 11.88
N THR A 188 -22.02 0.88 13.18
CA THR A 188 -22.96 0.48 14.23
C THR A 188 -23.56 1.67 14.97
N LYS A 189 -22.79 2.75 15.15
CA LYS A 189 -23.26 3.99 15.77
C LYS A 189 -22.61 5.18 15.10
N SER A 190 -23.32 6.30 15.00
CA SER A 190 -22.80 7.52 14.39
C SER A 190 -23.45 8.75 15.02
N GLY A 191 -22.83 9.91 14.82
CA GLY A 191 -23.37 11.18 15.25
C GLY A 191 -22.78 12.35 14.49
N MET A 192 -23.30 13.53 14.79
CA MET A 192 -22.89 14.79 14.19
C MET A 192 -22.76 15.86 15.28
N GLU A 193 -21.56 16.42 15.42
CA GLU A 193 -21.28 17.51 16.34
C GLU A 193 -21.17 18.82 15.57
N LYS A 194 -22.10 19.74 15.85
CA LYS A 194 -22.11 21.09 15.25
C LYS A 194 -21.30 22.10 16.06
N ASP A 195 -21.16 21.88 17.36
CA ASP A 195 -20.33 22.73 18.21
C ASP A 195 -18.86 22.28 18.13
N ILE A 196 -18.25 22.47 16.95
CA ILE A 196 -16.81 22.32 16.75
C ILE A 196 -16.10 23.63 16.45
N ASN A 197 -16.81 24.76 16.57
CA ASN A 197 -16.22 26.07 16.33
C ASN A 197 -15.01 26.29 17.26
N LEU A 198 -13.90 26.67 16.62
CA LEU A 198 -12.60 26.94 17.20
C LEU A 198 -12.00 28.12 16.45
N ASN A 199 -11.44 29.08 17.18
CA ASN A 199 -10.64 30.14 16.59
C ASN A 199 -9.36 29.55 15.96
N PRO A 200 -8.72 30.26 15.01
CA PRO A 200 -7.40 29.88 14.50
C PRO A 200 -6.42 29.51 15.63
N GLU A 201 -5.64 28.45 15.40
CA GLU A 201 -4.60 27.98 16.33
C GLU A 201 -5.10 27.64 17.75
N THR A 202 -6.37 27.25 17.89
CA THR A 202 -6.94 26.80 19.17
C THR A 202 -7.41 25.36 19.12
N LYS A 203 -7.62 24.76 20.30
CA LYS A 203 -8.05 23.38 20.47
C LYS A 203 -9.10 23.24 21.56
N LYS A 204 -9.94 22.21 21.47
CA LYS A 204 -10.88 21.82 22.53
C LYS A 204 -11.10 20.31 22.56
N THR A 205 -11.41 19.80 23.75
CA THR A 205 -11.88 18.43 23.92
C THR A 205 -13.38 18.39 23.70
N ILE A 206 -13.84 17.43 22.91
CA ILE A 206 -15.26 17.09 22.75
C ILE A 206 -15.50 15.68 23.27
N LYS A 207 -16.74 15.43 23.72
CA LYS A 207 -17.19 14.10 24.13
C LYS A 207 -18.17 13.54 23.10
N LEU A 208 -17.83 12.40 22.53
CA LEU A 208 -18.65 11.65 21.58
C LEU A 208 -19.42 10.55 22.30
N ASN A 209 -20.74 10.51 22.14
CA ASN A 209 -21.61 9.63 22.92
C ASN A 209 -21.68 8.21 22.32
N TYR A 210 -20.61 7.43 22.42
CA TYR A 210 -20.54 6.05 21.93
C TYR A 210 -20.10 5.01 22.96
N GLU A 211 -19.80 5.41 24.20
CA GLU A 211 -19.23 4.54 25.23
C GLU A 211 -20.16 3.36 25.61
N ASP A 212 -21.47 3.52 25.43
CA ASP A 212 -22.51 2.53 25.71
C ASP A 212 -22.40 1.25 24.86
N ILE A 213 -21.88 1.35 23.63
CA ILE A 213 -21.77 0.21 22.70
C ILE A 213 -20.45 -0.56 22.83
N LEU A 214 -19.51 -0.07 23.65
CA LEU A 214 -18.19 -0.70 23.84
C LEU A 214 -18.23 -1.98 24.70
N ASN A 215 -19.38 -2.30 25.30
CA ASN A 215 -19.54 -3.47 26.17
C ASN A 215 -19.58 -4.82 25.42
N ASN A 216 -19.54 -4.83 24.09
CA ASN A 216 -19.50 -6.05 23.28
C ASN A 216 -18.06 -6.57 23.15
N SER A 217 -17.65 -7.39 24.13
CA SER A 217 -16.30 -7.97 24.19
C SER A 217 -16.05 -8.95 23.03
N GLY A 218 -15.01 -8.71 22.22
CA GLY A 218 -14.51 -9.67 21.23
C GLY A 218 -14.39 -9.19 19.78
N LYS A 219 -14.72 -7.93 19.48
CA LYS A 219 -14.66 -7.36 18.12
C LYS A 219 -13.70 -6.17 18.05
N ASP A 220 -13.23 -5.87 16.84
CA ASP A 220 -12.41 -4.67 16.63
C ASP A 220 -13.31 -3.45 16.42
N PHE A 221 -13.04 -2.39 17.18
CA PHE A 221 -13.77 -1.12 17.13
C PHE A 221 -12.90 -0.03 16.53
N TYR A 222 -13.47 0.70 15.57
CA TYR A 222 -12.83 1.85 14.94
C TYR A 222 -13.72 3.07 15.04
N LEU A 223 -13.16 4.18 15.55
CA LEU A 223 -13.75 5.50 15.50
C LEU A 223 -13.28 6.21 14.23
N ASN A 224 -14.19 6.46 13.31
CA ASN A 224 -13.99 7.32 12.15
C ASN A 224 -14.46 8.74 12.47
N LEU A 225 -13.65 9.73 12.13
CA LEU A 225 -13.92 11.16 12.28
C LEU A 225 -13.80 11.83 10.91
N SER A 226 -14.74 12.71 10.57
CA SER A 226 -14.76 13.47 9.32
C SER A 226 -15.28 14.89 9.58
N VAL A 227 -14.43 15.89 9.40
CA VAL A 227 -14.87 17.30 9.45
C VAL A 227 -15.25 17.75 8.05
N LYS A 228 -16.50 18.19 7.92
CA LYS A 228 -17.11 18.56 6.67
C LYS A 228 -17.52 20.01 6.66
N LEU A 229 -17.48 20.60 5.47
CA LEU A 229 -18.06 21.92 5.24
C LEU A 229 -19.58 21.82 5.38
N GLY A 230 -20.16 22.66 6.22
CA GLY A 230 -21.60 22.89 6.22
C GLY A 230 -21.99 23.76 5.02
N ASN A 231 -22.72 24.84 5.27
CA ASN A 231 -23.16 25.75 4.22
C ASN A 231 -22.34 27.05 4.25
N ASP A 232 -21.25 27.09 3.49
CA ASP A 232 -20.48 28.30 3.19
C ASP A 232 -20.77 28.73 1.73
N LYS A 233 -21.54 29.80 1.57
CA LYS A 233 -21.92 30.33 0.25
C LYS A 233 -20.77 30.99 -0.52
N GLN A 234 -19.63 31.22 0.13
CA GLN A 234 -18.44 31.82 -0.47
C GLN A 234 -17.38 30.78 -0.85
N SER A 235 -17.52 29.54 -0.36
CA SER A 235 -16.63 28.43 -0.69
C SER A 235 -16.79 27.98 -2.14
N ILE A 236 -15.67 27.65 -2.79
CA ILE A 236 -15.65 26.93 -4.06
C ILE A 236 -15.89 25.42 -3.89
N LEU A 237 -15.78 24.92 -2.65
CA LEU A 237 -16.01 23.52 -2.31
C LEU A 237 -17.52 23.29 -2.09
N PRO A 238 -18.05 22.14 -2.51
CA PRO A 238 -19.45 21.83 -2.30
C PRO A 238 -19.78 21.67 -0.80
N GLU A 239 -21.05 21.87 -0.45
CA GLU A 239 -21.59 21.49 0.87
C GLU A 239 -21.30 20.00 1.14
N ASN A 240 -21.03 19.67 2.40
CA ASN A 240 -20.62 18.36 2.89
C ASN A 240 -19.25 17.86 2.38
N TYR A 241 -18.45 18.73 1.77
CA TYR A 241 -17.09 18.37 1.35
C TYR A 241 -16.22 18.09 2.59
N GLU A 242 -15.56 16.93 2.61
CA GLU A 242 -14.67 16.51 3.68
C GLU A 242 -13.32 17.21 3.60
N LEU A 243 -12.97 17.97 4.65
CA LEU A 243 -11.73 18.73 4.76
C LEU A 243 -10.64 17.96 5.49
N ALA A 244 -11.04 17.18 6.49
CA ALA A 244 -10.14 16.45 7.35
C ALA A 244 -10.83 15.17 7.80
N LYS A 245 -10.05 14.10 7.92
CA LYS A 245 -10.52 12.85 8.49
C LYS A 245 -9.47 12.22 9.37
N GLU A 246 -9.91 11.35 10.28
CA GLU A 246 -9.01 10.52 11.09
C GLU A 246 -9.70 9.22 11.48
N GLN A 247 -8.91 8.20 11.80
CA GLN A 247 -9.40 6.96 12.37
C GLN A 247 -8.58 6.51 13.57
N PHE A 248 -9.26 6.08 14.62
CA PHE A 248 -8.63 5.49 15.80
C PHE A 248 -9.17 4.08 16.05
N LYS A 249 -8.29 3.11 16.30
CA LYS A 249 -8.66 1.81 16.86
C LYS A 249 -8.94 2.00 18.36
N ILE A 250 -10.14 1.63 18.81
CA ILE A 250 -10.52 1.73 20.22
C ILE A 250 -9.95 0.51 20.96
N PRO A 251 -9.21 0.70 22.07
CA PRO A 251 -8.52 -0.38 22.77
C PRO A 251 -9.45 -1.18 23.69
N VAL A 252 -10.44 -1.89 23.12
CA VAL A 252 -11.30 -2.80 23.89
C VAL A 252 -10.60 -4.15 24.11
N GLU A 253 -10.82 -4.77 25.26
CA GLU A 253 -10.30 -6.13 25.52
C GLU A 253 -10.96 -7.16 24.60
N ILE A 254 -10.15 -7.77 23.73
CA ILE A 254 -10.58 -8.86 22.86
C ILE A 254 -10.59 -10.15 23.69
N ARG A 255 -11.78 -10.64 24.02
CA ARG A 255 -11.94 -12.03 24.51
C ARG A 255 -12.05 -12.94 23.30
N SER A 256 -11.01 -13.72 23.04
CA SER A 256 -11.03 -14.69 21.95
C SER A 256 -12.08 -15.78 22.24
N GLU A 257 -13.09 -15.90 21.39
CA GLU A 257 -13.92 -17.10 21.36
C GLU A 257 -13.10 -18.22 20.70
N LYS A 258 -12.89 -19.33 21.42
CA LYS A 258 -12.24 -20.51 20.84
C LYS A 258 -13.16 -21.08 19.75
N ALA A 259 -12.67 -21.15 18.52
CA ALA A 259 -13.37 -21.85 17.45
C ALA A 259 -13.70 -23.29 17.88
N ILE A 260 -14.97 -23.67 17.76
CA ILE A 260 -15.44 -25.03 18.01
C ILE A 260 -15.00 -25.87 16.80
N ILE A 261 -13.99 -26.73 17.00
CA ILE A 261 -13.61 -27.72 15.98
C ILE A 261 -14.67 -28.82 15.98
N GLU A 262 -15.41 -28.97 14.87
CA GLU A 262 -16.27 -30.13 14.68
C GLU A 262 -15.42 -31.41 14.64
N LYS A 263 -15.60 -32.27 15.65
CA LYS A 263 -14.73 -33.44 15.91
C LYS A 263 -14.98 -34.68 15.06
N ASN A 264 -15.76 -34.60 13.97
CA ASN A 264 -16.29 -35.82 13.32
C ASN A 264 -15.92 -36.03 11.85
N SER A 265 -15.15 -35.15 11.21
CA SER A 265 -14.67 -35.36 9.83
C SER A 265 -13.25 -35.97 9.82
N LYS A 266 -13.01 -36.95 8.93
CA LYS A 266 -11.69 -37.59 8.77
C LYS A 266 -11.09 -37.23 7.42
N LEU A 267 -9.81 -36.84 7.42
CA LEU A 267 -9.02 -36.67 6.21
C LEU A 267 -8.68 -38.03 5.58
N GLN A 268 -8.87 -38.13 4.27
CA GLN A 268 -8.33 -39.21 3.45
C GLN A 268 -7.06 -38.72 2.79
N VAL A 269 -6.00 -39.52 2.88
CA VAL A 269 -4.69 -39.19 2.29
C VAL A 269 -4.26 -40.33 1.37
N LYS A 270 -3.97 -40.00 0.11
CA LYS A 270 -3.41 -40.92 -0.88
C LYS A 270 -2.05 -40.39 -1.29
N GLU A 271 -1.00 -41.03 -0.78
CA GLU A 271 0.37 -40.65 -1.05
C GLU A 271 0.97 -41.52 -2.18
N GLY A 272 1.32 -40.88 -3.29
CA GLY A 272 2.10 -41.46 -4.37
C GLY A 272 3.53 -40.93 -4.41
N ARG A 273 4.28 -41.39 -5.41
CA ARG A 273 5.69 -40.99 -5.60
C ARG A 273 5.85 -39.50 -5.83
N ASN A 274 5.08 -38.92 -6.76
CA ASN A 274 5.19 -37.52 -7.17
C ASN A 274 4.01 -36.65 -6.69
N LYS A 275 2.89 -37.28 -6.33
CA LYS A 275 1.66 -36.58 -5.94
C LYS A 275 1.21 -37.03 -4.57
N LEU A 276 0.67 -36.10 -3.80
CA LEU A 276 -0.02 -36.35 -2.55
C LEU A 276 -1.42 -35.76 -2.67
N VAL A 277 -2.45 -36.60 -2.53
CA VAL A 277 -3.84 -36.16 -2.55
C VAL A 277 -4.40 -36.21 -1.14
N ILE A 278 -4.92 -35.10 -0.67
CA ILE A 278 -5.58 -34.97 0.64
C ILE A 278 -7.02 -34.56 0.36
N SER A 279 -8.00 -35.29 0.89
CA SER A 279 -9.42 -35.03 0.61
C SER A 279 -10.29 -35.21 1.85
N GLY A 280 -11.31 -34.36 1.98
CA GLY A 280 -12.38 -34.49 2.95
C GLY A 280 -13.70 -34.86 2.27
N GLN A 281 -14.83 -34.42 2.85
CA GLN A 281 -16.15 -34.74 2.31
C GLN A 281 -16.41 -34.03 0.97
N ASN A 282 -16.12 -32.73 0.90
CA ASN A 282 -16.49 -31.87 -0.22
C ASN A 282 -15.29 -31.13 -0.84
N TYR A 283 -14.05 -31.46 -0.45
CA TYR A 283 -12.85 -30.82 -0.98
C TYR A 283 -11.73 -31.82 -1.25
N SER A 284 -10.82 -31.43 -2.14
CA SER A 284 -9.58 -32.17 -2.42
C SER A 284 -8.42 -31.26 -2.76
N TYR A 285 -7.25 -31.58 -2.23
CA TYR A 285 -5.96 -30.97 -2.53
C TYR A 285 -5.09 -31.95 -3.29
N THR A 286 -4.37 -31.47 -4.30
CA THR A 286 -3.27 -32.23 -4.90
C THR A 286 -1.97 -31.46 -4.78
N ILE A 287 -1.05 -32.00 -4.02
CA ILE A 287 0.32 -31.51 -3.93
C ILE A 287 1.16 -32.21 -4.99
N ASP A 288 1.85 -31.43 -5.83
CA ASP A 288 2.92 -31.93 -6.69
C ASP A 288 4.25 -31.78 -5.95
N LYS A 289 4.84 -32.90 -5.55
CA LYS A 289 6.08 -32.95 -4.75
C LYS A 289 7.30 -32.50 -5.55
N ASN A 290 7.28 -32.64 -6.88
CA ASN A 290 8.39 -32.24 -7.75
C ASN A 290 8.33 -30.75 -8.09
N ALA A 291 7.12 -30.21 -8.29
CA ALA A 291 6.92 -28.79 -8.47
C ALA A 291 6.97 -28.02 -7.15
N GLY A 292 6.70 -28.68 -6.02
CA GLY A 292 6.71 -28.05 -4.69
C GLY A 292 5.52 -27.13 -4.46
N VAL A 293 4.36 -27.42 -5.03
CA VAL A 293 3.17 -26.56 -4.94
C VAL A 293 1.91 -27.38 -4.71
N ILE A 294 0.88 -26.74 -4.15
CA ILE A 294 -0.49 -27.25 -4.20
C ILE A 294 -1.00 -27.02 -5.63
N SER A 295 -0.91 -28.04 -6.48
CA SER A 295 -1.23 -27.98 -7.91
C SER A 295 -2.73 -27.98 -8.25
N SER A 296 -3.59 -28.30 -7.27
CA SER A 296 -5.05 -28.31 -7.42
C SER A 296 -5.70 -28.17 -6.05
N TYR A 297 -6.76 -27.36 -5.99
CA TYR A 297 -7.64 -27.21 -4.85
C TYR A 297 -9.07 -27.16 -5.36
N LYS A 298 -9.83 -28.22 -5.06
CA LYS A 298 -11.25 -28.33 -5.39
C LYS A 298 -12.14 -28.24 -4.17
N PHE A 299 -13.30 -27.59 -4.33
CA PHE A 299 -14.42 -27.63 -3.41
C PHE A 299 -15.72 -27.84 -4.20
N ASN A 300 -16.54 -28.84 -3.85
CA ASN A 300 -17.73 -29.25 -4.60
C ASN A 300 -17.44 -29.41 -6.11
N ASP A 301 -16.36 -30.14 -6.44
CA ASP A 301 -15.81 -30.36 -7.79
C ASP A 301 -15.33 -29.11 -8.55
N LYS A 302 -15.43 -27.94 -7.94
CA LYS A 302 -14.96 -26.68 -8.52
C LYS A 302 -13.47 -26.47 -8.28
N GLU A 303 -12.70 -26.34 -9.34
CA GLU A 303 -11.26 -26.04 -9.26
C GLU A 303 -11.00 -24.54 -9.05
N PHE A 304 -10.24 -24.22 -8.00
CA PHE A 304 -9.81 -22.86 -7.70
C PHE A 304 -8.52 -22.49 -8.42
N ILE A 305 -7.56 -23.40 -8.53
CA ILE A 305 -6.21 -23.11 -9.02
C ILE A 305 -6.15 -23.25 -10.54
N LYS A 306 -5.76 -22.17 -11.22
CA LYS A 306 -5.59 -22.17 -12.68
C LYS A 306 -4.20 -22.70 -13.04
N ASN A 307 -4.12 -23.51 -14.10
CA ASN A 307 -2.86 -24.00 -14.68
C ASN A 307 -1.91 -24.71 -13.70
N SER A 308 -2.42 -25.23 -12.58
CA SER A 308 -1.61 -25.78 -11.49
C SER A 308 -0.58 -24.81 -10.88
N GLU A 309 -0.77 -23.50 -11.06
CA GLU A 309 0.04 -22.44 -10.46
C GLU A 309 -0.46 -22.12 -9.04
N GLY A 310 -0.27 -23.08 -8.13
CA GLY A 310 -0.56 -22.90 -6.70
C GLY A 310 0.40 -21.95 -5.98
N LEU A 311 0.23 -21.84 -4.66
CA LEU A 311 1.07 -21.00 -3.80
C LEU A 311 2.56 -21.28 -3.99
N LYS A 312 3.30 -20.24 -4.37
CA LYS A 312 4.77 -20.25 -4.47
C LYS A 312 5.35 -18.97 -3.86
N PRO A 313 6.53 -19.03 -3.23
CA PRO A 313 7.19 -17.81 -2.74
C PRO A 313 7.54 -16.85 -3.88
N THR A 314 7.55 -15.56 -3.59
CA THR A 314 7.96 -14.49 -4.49
C THR A 314 8.70 -13.40 -3.74
N PHE A 315 9.66 -12.78 -4.42
CA PHE A 315 10.55 -11.75 -3.87
C PHE A 315 10.54 -10.44 -4.67
N TRP A 316 9.79 -10.38 -5.77
CA TRP A 316 9.91 -9.32 -6.76
C TRP A 316 8.61 -8.53 -6.90
N ARG A 317 8.75 -7.23 -7.18
CA ARG A 317 7.67 -6.34 -7.63
C ARG A 317 8.08 -5.71 -8.96
N ALA A 318 7.12 -5.31 -9.78
CA ALA A 318 7.45 -4.58 -11.00
C ALA A 318 8.04 -3.20 -10.62
N PRO A 319 9.23 -2.81 -11.10
CA PRO A 319 9.86 -1.58 -10.64
C PRO A 319 8.98 -0.35 -10.91
N ASN A 320 8.77 0.49 -9.89
CA ASN A 320 8.23 1.84 -10.08
C ASN A 320 9.33 2.80 -10.58
N ASP A 321 8.98 4.05 -10.89
CA ASP A 321 9.97 5.00 -11.41
C ASP A 321 11.10 5.31 -10.41
N ASN A 322 10.81 5.38 -9.11
CA ASN A 322 11.82 5.56 -8.06
C ASN A 322 12.77 4.37 -7.97
N ASP A 323 12.26 3.14 -8.13
CA ASP A 323 13.03 1.90 -8.18
C ASP A 323 14.05 1.94 -9.32
N TYR A 324 13.69 2.50 -10.48
CA TYR A 324 14.65 2.76 -11.55
C TYR A 324 15.69 3.83 -11.16
N GLY A 325 15.26 4.89 -10.47
CA GLY A 325 16.12 5.96 -9.98
C GLY A 325 17.31 5.49 -9.13
N TRP A 326 17.06 4.59 -8.17
CA TRP A 326 18.14 3.98 -7.36
C TRP A 326 18.69 2.67 -7.93
N LYS A 327 18.28 2.29 -9.15
CA LYS A 327 18.75 1.11 -9.90
C LYS A 327 18.39 -0.23 -9.25
N MET A 328 17.20 -0.35 -8.65
CA MET A 328 16.66 -1.62 -8.13
C MET A 328 16.75 -2.79 -9.12
N PRO A 329 16.40 -2.64 -10.42
CA PRO A 329 16.46 -3.78 -11.36
C PRO A 329 17.84 -4.43 -11.45
N ILE A 330 18.90 -3.63 -11.24
CA ILE A 330 20.29 -4.08 -11.23
C ILE A 330 20.65 -4.58 -9.83
N ASN A 331 20.46 -3.74 -8.81
CA ASN A 331 20.94 -3.97 -7.45
C ASN A 331 20.20 -5.10 -6.73
N SER A 332 18.94 -5.34 -7.08
CA SER A 332 18.08 -6.38 -6.49
C SER A 332 17.66 -7.45 -7.51
N GLY A 333 18.19 -7.43 -8.74
CA GLY A 333 17.79 -8.33 -9.83
C GLY A 333 17.91 -9.82 -9.50
N GLN A 334 18.82 -10.19 -8.59
CA GLN A 334 18.93 -11.57 -8.08
C GLN A 334 17.63 -12.08 -7.42
N TRP A 335 16.82 -11.20 -6.83
CA TRP A 335 15.52 -11.54 -6.24
C TRP A 335 14.43 -11.75 -7.31
N LYS A 336 14.52 -11.06 -8.45
CA LYS A 336 13.69 -11.35 -9.63
C LYS A 336 14.01 -12.74 -10.16
N GLU A 337 15.30 -13.04 -10.33
CA GLU A 337 15.74 -14.36 -10.78
C GLU A 337 15.30 -15.46 -9.81
N ALA A 338 15.42 -15.24 -8.51
CA ALA A 338 14.92 -16.17 -7.49
C ALA A 338 13.41 -16.40 -7.60
N SER A 339 12.62 -15.34 -7.84
CA SER A 339 11.16 -15.41 -8.00
C SER A 339 10.71 -16.16 -9.25
N ASN A 340 11.48 -16.04 -10.34
CA ASN A 340 11.14 -16.62 -11.64
C ASN A 340 11.78 -18.00 -11.88
N SER A 341 12.72 -18.41 -11.01
CA SER A 341 13.35 -19.73 -11.09
C SER A 341 12.36 -20.83 -10.72
N LYS A 342 12.55 -22.02 -11.32
CA LYS A 342 11.85 -23.22 -10.86
C LYS A 342 12.22 -23.47 -9.39
N LEU A 343 11.22 -23.79 -8.55
CA LEU A 343 11.44 -24.10 -7.14
C LEU A 343 12.42 -25.27 -6.97
N GLU A 344 13.53 -25.04 -6.27
CA GLU A 344 14.48 -26.07 -5.87
C GLU A 344 13.98 -26.73 -4.58
N VAL A 345 13.08 -27.72 -4.71
CA VAL A 345 12.51 -28.46 -3.58
C VAL A 345 13.58 -29.35 -2.96
N ARG A 346 14.09 -28.95 -1.79
CA ARG A 346 15.08 -29.72 -1.02
C ARG A 346 14.45 -30.87 -0.25
N SER A 347 13.26 -30.65 0.31
CA SER A 347 12.58 -31.62 1.16
C SER A 347 11.08 -31.43 1.12
N VAL A 348 10.34 -32.54 1.07
CA VAL A 348 8.91 -32.61 1.36
C VAL A 348 8.72 -33.65 2.45
N LYS A 349 8.28 -33.20 3.62
CA LYS A 349 7.98 -34.07 4.77
C LYS A 349 6.49 -34.05 5.04
N THR A 350 5.92 -35.21 5.27
CA THR A 350 4.50 -35.38 5.58
C THR A 350 4.36 -36.00 6.96
N GLU A 351 3.36 -35.57 7.72
CA GLU A 351 3.09 -36.04 9.07
C GLU A 351 1.58 -36.08 9.32
N LYS A 352 1.10 -37.14 9.97
CA LYS A 352 -0.26 -37.21 10.48
C LYS A 352 -0.22 -36.86 11.98
N ASN A 353 -0.93 -35.81 12.35
CA ASN A 353 -0.90 -35.29 13.72
C ASN A 353 -1.91 -36.02 14.62
N GLN A 354 -1.67 -35.95 15.94
CA GLN A 354 -2.53 -36.59 16.95
C GLN A 354 -3.93 -35.96 17.01
N ASP A 355 -4.06 -34.69 16.63
CA ASP A 355 -5.32 -33.95 16.59
C ASP A 355 -6.18 -34.26 15.34
N GLY A 356 -5.68 -35.10 14.43
CA GLY A 356 -6.36 -35.50 13.20
C GLY A 356 -6.04 -34.64 11.97
N THR A 357 -5.26 -33.56 12.12
CA THR A 357 -4.74 -32.78 10.99
C THR A 357 -3.62 -33.53 10.25
N TYR A 358 -3.31 -33.09 9.03
CA TYR A 358 -2.20 -33.61 8.25
C TYR A 358 -1.25 -32.48 7.86
N SER A 359 0.03 -32.58 8.23
CA SER A 359 1.03 -31.57 7.93
C SER A 359 1.86 -31.94 6.70
N VAL A 360 2.16 -30.95 5.87
CA VAL A 360 3.16 -31.04 4.80
C VAL A 360 4.14 -29.90 4.93
N THR A 361 5.41 -30.22 5.20
CA THR A 361 6.50 -29.23 5.27
C THR A 361 7.36 -29.32 4.01
N MET A 362 7.47 -28.21 3.30
CA MET A 362 8.31 -28.03 2.12
C MET A 362 9.46 -27.08 2.44
N ILE A 363 10.66 -27.44 1.98
CA ILE A 363 11.85 -26.59 2.09
C ILE A 363 12.38 -26.31 0.70
N TYR A 364 12.47 -25.02 0.36
CA TYR A 364 13.05 -24.53 -0.90
C TYR A 364 14.41 -23.90 -0.62
N ASN A 365 15.40 -24.24 -1.44
CA ASN A 365 16.67 -23.51 -1.46
C ASN A 365 16.63 -22.43 -2.55
N TYR A 366 17.14 -21.25 -2.22
CA TYR A 366 17.39 -20.19 -3.19
C TYR A 366 18.88 -19.93 -3.24
N THR A 367 19.58 -20.76 -4.01
CA THR A 367 21.05 -20.81 -4.05
C THR A 367 21.67 -19.47 -4.48
N LYS A 368 21.06 -18.77 -5.44
CA LYS A 368 21.54 -17.47 -5.96
C LYS A 368 21.56 -16.35 -4.92
N VAL A 369 20.59 -16.36 -4.01
CA VAL A 369 20.44 -15.35 -2.96
C VAL A 369 20.76 -15.91 -1.57
N ASN A 370 21.50 -17.03 -1.55
CA ASN A 370 21.98 -17.72 -0.35
C ASN A 370 20.91 -17.84 0.78
N SER A 371 19.68 -18.19 0.42
CA SER A 371 18.54 -18.19 1.34
C SER A 371 17.74 -19.50 1.28
N GLN A 372 16.89 -19.72 2.28
CA GLN A 372 16.00 -20.87 2.39
C GLN A 372 14.60 -20.39 2.76
N TRP A 373 13.58 -21.00 2.16
CA TRP A 373 12.19 -20.79 2.52
C TRP A 373 11.56 -22.10 2.95
N THR A 374 10.99 -22.12 4.16
CA THR A 374 10.24 -23.25 4.70
C THR A 374 8.76 -22.90 4.71
N VAL A 375 7.93 -23.75 4.11
CA VAL A 375 6.47 -23.64 4.18
C VAL A 375 5.92 -24.87 4.86
N LYS A 376 5.12 -24.70 5.90
CA LYS A 376 4.36 -25.78 6.53
C LYS A 376 2.87 -25.55 6.29
N TYR A 377 2.24 -26.51 5.62
CA TYR A 377 0.81 -26.57 5.40
C TYR A 377 0.18 -27.52 6.41
N ASP A 378 -0.76 -27.05 7.22
CA ASP A 378 -1.56 -27.88 8.12
C ASP A 378 -2.98 -28.00 7.56
N PHE A 379 -3.33 -29.19 7.09
CA PHE A 379 -4.63 -29.49 6.48
C PHE A 379 -5.62 -29.97 7.55
N PHE A 380 -6.80 -29.35 7.57
CA PHE A 380 -7.89 -29.66 8.50
C PHE A 380 -9.03 -30.39 7.79
N ALA A 381 -9.78 -31.17 8.56
CA ALA A 381 -10.86 -31.99 8.06
C ALA A 381 -12.08 -31.21 7.53
N ASP A 382 -12.18 -29.92 7.85
CA ASP A 382 -13.18 -28.96 7.35
C ASP A 382 -12.76 -28.25 6.04
N GLY A 383 -11.55 -28.51 5.54
CA GLY A 383 -11.02 -27.86 4.35
C GLY A 383 -10.21 -26.59 4.64
N ARG A 384 -9.94 -26.25 5.90
CA ARG A 384 -8.97 -25.19 6.20
C ARG A 384 -7.53 -25.68 5.97
N ILE A 385 -6.70 -24.76 5.48
CA ILE A 385 -5.24 -24.93 5.42
C ILE A 385 -4.62 -23.79 6.21
N ILE A 386 -3.82 -24.09 7.23
CA ILE A 386 -2.93 -23.07 7.83
C ILE A 386 -1.60 -23.13 7.08
N VAL A 387 -1.17 -21.99 6.55
CA VAL A 387 0.11 -21.83 5.83
C VAL A 387 1.08 -21.06 6.72
N ASN A 388 2.11 -21.73 7.21
CA ASN A 388 3.17 -21.10 8.01
C ASN A 388 4.41 -20.93 7.14
N ASN A 389 4.86 -19.69 6.96
CA ASN A 389 6.03 -19.33 6.18
C ASN A 389 7.18 -18.91 7.09
N LYS A 390 8.37 -19.40 6.76
CA LYS A 390 9.63 -18.91 7.33
C LYS A 390 10.68 -18.75 6.24
N PHE A 391 11.08 -17.51 6.00
CA PHE A 391 12.16 -17.17 5.07
C PHE A 391 13.40 -16.74 5.87
N VAL A 392 14.56 -17.34 5.58
CA VAL A 392 15.83 -17.05 6.26
C VAL A 392 16.94 -16.93 5.23
N SER A 393 17.77 -15.90 5.38
CA SER A 393 19.03 -15.78 4.66
C SER A 393 20.17 -16.37 5.48
N LYS A 394 21.16 -16.99 4.84
CA LYS A 394 22.28 -17.59 5.59
C LYS A 394 23.23 -16.56 6.21
N GLU A 395 23.18 -15.32 5.74
CA GLU A 395 23.93 -14.20 6.28
C GLU A 395 23.07 -12.93 6.27
N ASN A 396 23.44 -11.98 7.12
CA ASN A 396 22.86 -10.64 7.10
C ASN A 396 23.55 -9.85 5.97
N SER A 397 22.78 -9.07 5.22
CA SER A 397 23.30 -8.21 4.14
C SER A 397 22.57 -6.87 4.12
N GLN A 398 23.17 -5.88 3.45
CA GLN A 398 22.55 -4.58 3.15
C GLN A 398 21.80 -4.59 1.80
N ASP A 399 21.78 -5.73 1.11
CA ASP A 399 20.92 -5.92 -0.06
C ASP A 399 19.46 -5.68 0.30
N ILE A 400 18.68 -5.23 -0.68
CA ILE A 400 17.27 -4.92 -0.50
C ILE A 400 16.43 -6.00 -1.20
N ILE A 401 15.49 -6.58 -0.46
CA ILE A 401 14.52 -7.57 -0.94
C ILE A 401 13.23 -6.83 -1.29
N PRO A 402 12.80 -6.72 -2.56
CA PRO A 402 11.65 -5.88 -2.90
C PRO A 402 10.32 -6.32 -2.29
N ARG A 403 10.13 -7.63 -2.10
CA ARG A 403 8.91 -8.24 -1.56
C ARG A 403 9.29 -9.50 -0.80
N ILE A 404 8.54 -9.86 0.24
CA ILE A 404 8.57 -11.21 0.84
C ILE A 404 7.13 -11.69 0.92
N GLY A 405 6.76 -12.62 0.06
CA GLY A 405 5.37 -13.08 -0.01
C GLY A 405 5.20 -14.40 -0.74
N MET A 406 3.95 -14.77 -0.95
CA MET A 406 3.55 -15.88 -1.83
C MET A 406 2.56 -15.38 -2.88
N ASN A 407 2.56 -16.00 -4.05
CA ASN A 407 1.51 -15.78 -5.03
C ASN A 407 0.80 -17.07 -5.45
N ILE A 408 -0.46 -16.93 -5.84
CA ILE A 408 -1.33 -17.99 -6.34
C ILE A 408 -2.08 -17.49 -7.57
N THR A 409 -2.24 -18.35 -8.57
CA THR A 409 -3.04 -18.06 -9.76
C THR A 409 -4.36 -18.82 -9.67
N LEU A 410 -5.46 -18.07 -9.60
CA LEU A 410 -6.81 -18.56 -9.49
C LEU A 410 -7.53 -18.49 -10.85
N SER A 411 -8.59 -19.29 -11.00
CA SER A 411 -9.49 -19.17 -12.15
C SER A 411 -10.09 -17.76 -12.21
N ASP A 412 -10.33 -17.27 -13.43
CA ASP A 412 -10.78 -15.91 -13.75
C ASP A 412 -12.16 -15.55 -13.18
N GLU A 413 -13.02 -16.54 -12.94
CA GLU A 413 -14.35 -16.31 -12.35
C GLU A 413 -14.31 -15.83 -10.90
N PHE A 414 -13.20 -15.98 -10.18
CA PHE A 414 -13.06 -15.55 -8.78
C PHE A 414 -12.68 -14.07 -8.71
N ASP A 415 -13.51 -13.23 -9.32
CA ASP A 415 -13.24 -11.82 -9.59
C ASP A 415 -13.88 -10.86 -8.57
N ASN A 416 -14.70 -11.36 -7.64
CA ASN A 416 -15.33 -10.53 -6.61
C ASN A 416 -14.47 -10.55 -5.35
N VAL A 417 -13.82 -9.43 -5.07
CA VAL A 417 -12.94 -9.28 -3.92
C VAL A 417 -13.69 -8.60 -2.78
N ASN A 418 -13.60 -9.18 -1.58
CA ASN A 418 -13.98 -8.48 -0.35
C ASN A 418 -12.81 -8.57 0.62
N TYR A 419 -12.50 -7.53 1.36
CA TYR A 419 -11.41 -7.60 2.33
C TYR A 419 -11.66 -6.68 3.53
N PHE A 420 -10.98 -6.97 4.64
CA PHE A 420 -10.88 -6.10 5.79
C PHE A 420 -9.43 -5.69 6.02
N GLY A 421 -9.16 -4.38 5.95
CA GLY A 421 -7.82 -3.81 6.02
C GLY A 421 -7.86 -2.34 5.57
N ARG A 422 -6.74 -1.77 5.14
CA ARG A 422 -6.72 -0.38 4.65
C ARG A 422 -7.28 -0.23 3.24
N GLY A 423 -8.08 0.82 3.00
CA GLY A 423 -8.67 1.07 1.69
C GLY A 423 -9.47 2.37 1.57
N PRO A 424 -10.28 2.50 0.49
CA PRO A 424 -10.36 1.57 -0.65
C PRO A 424 -9.20 1.73 -1.64
N LEU A 425 -8.44 2.83 -1.56
CA LEU A 425 -7.35 3.16 -2.48
C LEU A 425 -6.11 2.29 -2.24
N GLU A 426 -5.25 2.18 -3.26
CA GLU A 426 -3.93 1.55 -3.08
C GLU A 426 -3.07 2.30 -2.06
N ASN A 427 -2.33 1.53 -1.28
CA ASN A 427 -1.49 2.03 -0.21
C ASN A 427 -0.28 1.13 -0.02
N TYR A 428 0.79 1.71 0.52
CA TYR A 428 2.09 1.08 0.73
C TYR A 428 2.60 1.42 2.13
N THR A 429 3.64 0.73 2.59
CA THR A 429 4.12 0.84 3.98
C THR A 429 4.49 2.28 4.38
N ASP A 430 4.98 3.07 3.42
CA ASP A 430 5.36 4.49 3.57
C ASP A 430 4.32 5.46 2.97
N ARG A 431 3.15 4.97 2.53
CA ARG A 431 2.05 5.77 1.96
C ARG A 431 0.69 5.12 2.24
N LYS A 432 0.15 5.33 3.44
CA LYS A 432 -1.11 4.70 3.90
C LYS A 432 -1.97 5.52 4.83
N TYR A 433 -1.60 6.77 5.13
CA TYR A 433 -2.30 7.59 6.12
C TYR A 433 -3.68 8.05 5.63
N SER A 434 -3.89 8.17 4.32
CA SER A 434 -5.19 8.49 3.71
C SER A 434 -6.17 7.32 3.65
N THR A 435 -5.70 6.10 3.93
CA THR A 435 -6.50 4.87 3.86
C THR A 435 -6.86 4.35 5.24
N HIS A 436 -8.15 4.20 5.50
CA HIS A 436 -8.68 3.76 6.80
C HIS A 436 -8.90 2.24 6.80
N PHE A 437 -8.84 1.62 7.97
CA PHE A 437 -9.34 0.26 8.16
C PHE A 437 -10.84 0.22 7.89
N GLY A 438 -11.30 -0.83 7.22
CA GLY A 438 -12.71 -1.01 6.93
C GLY A 438 -12.95 -2.25 6.09
N LYS A 439 -14.22 -2.55 5.82
CA LYS A 439 -14.62 -3.62 4.90
C LYS A 439 -14.85 -3.04 3.52
N TYR A 440 -14.07 -3.50 2.54
CA TYR A 440 -14.14 -3.04 1.16
C TYR A 440 -14.53 -4.16 0.22
N SER A 441 -15.18 -3.81 -0.89
CA SER A 441 -15.59 -4.73 -1.94
C SER A 441 -15.36 -4.10 -3.30
N ALA A 442 -14.82 -4.87 -4.24
CA ALA A 442 -14.53 -4.44 -5.60
C ALA A 442 -14.32 -5.66 -6.52
N LYS A 443 -14.49 -5.46 -7.82
CA LYS A 443 -14.02 -6.41 -8.83
C LYS A 443 -12.49 -6.33 -8.95
N VAL A 444 -11.85 -7.42 -9.36
CA VAL A 444 -10.39 -7.45 -9.59
C VAL A 444 -9.91 -6.33 -10.52
N ASP A 445 -10.69 -5.99 -11.55
CA ASP A 445 -10.31 -4.95 -12.52
C ASP A 445 -10.26 -3.54 -11.90
N GLU A 446 -10.97 -3.32 -10.79
CA GLU A 446 -10.98 -2.02 -10.07
C GLU A 446 -9.74 -1.83 -9.17
N PHE A 447 -8.92 -2.87 -8.98
CA PHE A 447 -7.64 -2.76 -8.27
C PHE A 447 -6.52 -2.25 -9.16
N TYR A 448 -6.67 -2.31 -10.49
CA TYR A 448 -5.67 -1.82 -11.44
C TYR A 448 -5.60 -0.29 -11.43
N VAL A 449 -4.41 0.27 -11.20
CA VAL A 449 -4.14 1.70 -11.35
C VAL A 449 -3.35 1.94 -12.64
N PRO A 450 -3.91 2.67 -13.63
CA PRO A 450 -3.33 2.83 -14.95
C PRO A 450 -2.25 3.93 -14.98
N TYR A 451 -1.16 3.73 -14.24
CA TYR A 451 0.02 4.60 -14.36
C TYR A 451 0.50 4.62 -15.82
N ILE A 452 0.80 5.83 -16.33
CA ILE A 452 1.11 6.07 -17.75
C ILE A 452 2.21 5.14 -18.25
N ARG A 453 3.32 5.06 -17.51
CA ARG A 453 4.27 3.96 -17.62
C ARG A 453 3.79 2.82 -16.69
N PRO A 454 3.43 1.64 -17.22
CA PRO A 454 3.00 0.52 -16.39
C PRO A 454 4.06 0.10 -15.37
N GLN A 455 3.64 -0.18 -14.14
CA GLN A 455 4.50 -0.51 -13.00
C GLN A 455 3.72 -1.19 -11.87
N GLU A 456 4.36 -1.47 -10.73
CA GLU A 456 3.70 -1.98 -9.52
C GLU A 456 2.51 -1.08 -9.10
N ASN A 457 1.37 -1.72 -8.83
CA ASN A 457 0.10 -1.05 -8.54
C ASN A 457 -0.88 -1.96 -7.77
N GLY A 458 -1.92 -1.36 -7.20
CA GLY A 458 -3.06 -2.08 -6.65
C GLY A 458 -2.81 -2.71 -5.27
N HIS A 459 -1.73 -2.33 -4.59
CA HIS A 459 -1.33 -2.91 -3.31
C HIS A 459 -2.24 -2.47 -2.15
N ARG A 460 -2.40 -3.31 -1.13
CA ARG A 460 -3.14 -3.03 0.11
C ARG A 460 -2.36 -3.52 1.32
N THR A 461 -2.25 -2.69 2.36
CA THR A 461 -1.54 -2.99 3.61
C THR A 461 -2.49 -3.22 4.78
N ASP A 462 -1.93 -3.77 5.86
CA ASP A 462 -2.60 -4.02 7.14
C ASP A 462 -3.94 -4.80 6.98
N VAL A 463 -3.92 -5.87 6.18
CA VAL A 463 -5.12 -6.67 5.84
C VAL A 463 -5.24 -7.88 6.76
N SER A 464 -6.40 -8.05 7.40
CA SER A 464 -6.69 -9.21 8.25
C SER A 464 -7.28 -10.38 7.47
N TRP A 465 -8.16 -10.10 6.49
CA TRP A 465 -8.71 -11.13 5.61
C TRP A 465 -9.11 -10.58 4.24
N ILE A 466 -9.10 -11.46 3.24
CA ILE A 466 -9.59 -11.23 1.88
C ILE A 466 -10.37 -12.46 1.40
N THR A 467 -11.45 -12.25 0.65
CA THR A 467 -12.14 -13.28 -0.11
C THR A 467 -12.07 -13.00 -1.59
N LEU A 468 -11.94 -14.05 -2.40
CA LEU A 468 -12.13 -14.01 -3.86
C LEU A 468 -13.23 -14.98 -4.23
N LEU A 469 -14.36 -14.44 -4.67
CA LEU A 469 -15.61 -15.17 -4.87
C LEU A 469 -16.05 -15.09 -6.34
N ASN A 470 -16.73 -16.12 -6.80
CA ASN A 470 -17.49 -16.04 -8.05
C ASN A 470 -18.87 -15.42 -7.83
N GLU A 471 -19.63 -15.27 -8.92
CA GLU A 471 -20.99 -14.67 -8.88
C GLU A 471 -21.98 -15.43 -7.99
N LYS A 472 -21.71 -16.71 -7.69
CA LYS A 472 -22.54 -17.53 -6.79
C LYS A 472 -22.16 -17.36 -5.32
N GLY A 473 -21.17 -16.53 -5.00
CA GLY A 473 -20.66 -16.32 -3.65
C GLY A 473 -19.79 -17.47 -3.12
N ILE A 474 -19.25 -18.30 -4.02
CA ILE A 474 -18.36 -19.42 -3.69
C ILE A 474 -16.93 -19.03 -4.06
N GLY A 475 -15.96 -19.32 -3.20
CA GLY A 475 -14.56 -19.00 -3.46
C GLY A 475 -13.63 -19.38 -2.32
N LEU A 476 -12.57 -18.61 -2.16
CA LEU A 476 -11.58 -18.78 -1.09
C LEU A 476 -11.56 -17.57 -0.17
N LYS A 477 -11.42 -17.81 1.13
CA LYS A 477 -11.05 -16.81 2.13
C LYS A 477 -9.60 -17.03 2.55
N PHE A 478 -8.84 -15.96 2.59
CA PHE A 478 -7.50 -15.90 3.17
C PHE A 478 -7.56 -14.99 4.40
N GLU A 479 -7.04 -15.44 5.55
CA GLU A 479 -7.12 -14.70 6.81
C GLU A 479 -5.87 -14.90 7.66
N SER A 480 -5.47 -13.91 8.45
CA SER A 480 -4.36 -14.00 9.40
C SER A 480 -4.78 -13.49 10.77
N GLU A 481 -4.22 -14.05 11.83
CA GLU A 481 -4.39 -13.53 13.20
C GLU A 481 -3.67 -12.19 13.40
N ASN A 482 -2.64 -11.92 12.59
CA ASN A 482 -1.97 -10.62 12.53
C ASN A 482 -2.54 -9.83 11.33
N THR A 483 -1.66 -9.37 10.44
CA THR A 483 -2.04 -8.78 9.15
C THR A 483 -1.06 -9.24 8.09
N PHE A 484 -1.48 -9.16 6.83
CA PHE A 484 -0.65 -9.34 5.64
C PHE A 484 -0.92 -8.19 4.66
N GLU A 485 -0.15 -8.12 3.60
CA GLU A 485 -0.38 -7.20 2.48
C GLU A 485 -0.80 -8.00 1.23
N PHE A 486 -1.51 -7.39 0.28
CA PHE A 486 -1.88 -8.10 -0.96
C PHE A 486 -1.86 -7.23 -2.22
N ASN A 487 -1.69 -7.89 -3.36
CA ASN A 487 -2.05 -7.39 -4.69
C ASN A 487 -2.98 -8.39 -5.37
N VAL A 488 -3.97 -7.93 -6.12
CA VAL A 488 -4.86 -8.79 -6.92
C VAL A 488 -5.10 -8.18 -8.29
N LEU A 489 -4.70 -8.87 -9.36
CA LEU A 489 -4.80 -8.39 -10.74
C LEU A 489 -5.05 -9.54 -11.73
N LYS A 490 -5.55 -9.22 -12.94
CA LYS A 490 -5.63 -10.16 -14.08
C LYS A 490 -4.34 -10.17 -14.93
N ASN A 491 -3.20 -9.89 -14.30
CA ASN A 491 -1.91 -9.71 -14.95
C ASN A 491 -0.81 -10.37 -14.10
N LYS A 492 0.31 -10.71 -14.74
CA LYS A 492 1.53 -11.12 -14.03
C LYS A 492 2.38 -9.89 -13.74
N VAL A 493 3.22 -9.95 -12.71
CA VAL A 493 4.20 -8.89 -12.40
C VAL A 493 5.05 -8.52 -13.63
N ASP A 494 5.43 -9.50 -14.45
CA ASP A 494 6.21 -9.28 -15.68
C ASP A 494 5.52 -8.39 -16.74
N ASP A 495 4.18 -8.29 -16.72
CA ASP A 495 3.45 -7.41 -17.64
C ASP A 495 3.79 -5.94 -17.35
N PHE A 496 4.03 -5.59 -16.08
CA PHE A 496 4.35 -4.24 -15.61
C PHE A 496 5.86 -3.97 -15.51
N ASP A 497 6.71 -4.99 -15.60
CA ASP A 497 8.16 -4.86 -15.48
C ASP A 497 8.78 -4.47 -16.84
N SER A 498 9.52 -3.36 -16.90
CA SER A 498 10.16 -2.85 -18.13
C SER A 498 11.62 -3.30 -18.28
N GLY A 499 12.06 -4.28 -17.48
CA GLY A 499 13.43 -4.79 -17.51
C GLY A 499 14.42 -3.87 -16.81
N ILE A 500 15.71 -3.99 -17.17
CA ILE A 500 16.81 -3.22 -16.57
C ILE A 500 16.76 -1.75 -16.99
N GLU A 501 16.36 -1.48 -18.23
CA GLU A 501 16.33 -0.13 -18.81
C GLU A 501 14.93 0.15 -19.38
N LYS A 502 14.13 0.92 -18.63
CA LYS A 502 12.73 1.22 -18.99
C LYS A 502 12.56 1.97 -20.30
N ASP A 503 13.56 2.77 -20.69
CA ASP A 503 13.47 3.64 -21.87
C ASP A 503 13.85 2.94 -23.18
N LYS A 504 14.49 1.76 -23.12
CA LYS A 504 14.83 0.96 -24.33
C LYS A 504 13.61 0.31 -24.98
N ASN A 505 12.58 0.04 -24.20
CA ASN A 505 11.32 -0.53 -24.68
C ASN A 505 10.18 0.10 -23.87
N PRO A 506 9.81 1.36 -24.16
CA PRO A 506 8.80 2.08 -23.40
C PRO A 506 7.47 1.32 -23.48
N LYS A 507 6.89 1.04 -22.32
CA LYS A 507 5.57 0.43 -22.19
C LYS A 507 4.52 1.50 -21.89
N HIS A 508 3.33 1.31 -22.43
CA HIS A 508 2.15 2.14 -22.25
C HIS A 508 0.99 1.34 -21.67
N THR A 509 -0.04 2.03 -21.19
CA THR A 509 -1.26 1.38 -20.66
C THR A 509 -1.93 0.44 -21.67
N ILE A 510 -1.78 0.69 -22.97
CA ILE A 510 -2.30 -0.17 -24.04
C ILE A 510 -1.57 -1.51 -24.19
N ASP A 511 -0.37 -1.65 -23.62
CA ASP A 511 0.38 -2.91 -23.60
C ASP A 511 -0.08 -3.86 -22.48
N ILE A 512 -0.90 -3.37 -21.55
CA ILE A 512 -1.39 -4.15 -20.41
C ILE A 512 -2.71 -4.80 -20.77
N VAL A 513 -2.63 -6.04 -21.23
CA VAL A 513 -3.79 -6.85 -21.61
C VAL A 513 -4.19 -7.78 -20.46
N SER A 514 -5.44 -7.69 -20.02
CA SER A 514 -6.00 -8.61 -19.02
C SER A 514 -5.97 -10.06 -19.49
N LYS A 515 -5.73 -10.99 -18.58
CA LYS A 515 -5.61 -12.43 -18.85
C LYS A 515 -6.77 -13.22 -18.22
N GLU A 516 -6.97 -14.45 -18.69
CA GLU A 516 -8.01 -15.37 -18.21
C GLU A 516 -7.60 -16.10 -16.91
N PHE A 517 -7.15 -15.31 -15.92
CA PHE A 517 -6.90 -15.74 -14.54
C PHE A 517 -6.95 -14.54 -13.59
N VAL A 518 -7.00 -14.82 -12.28
CA VAL A 518 -6.74 -13.83 -11.23
C VAL A 518 -5.44 -14.21 -10.52
N GLN A 519 -4.48 -13.30 -10.42
CA GLN A 519 -3.26 -13.50 -9.64
C GLN A 519 -3.38 -12.74 -8.32
N LEU A 520 -3.30 -13.47 -7.21
CA LEU A 520 -3.26 -12.93 -5.86
C LEU A 520 -1.84 -13.08 -5.29
N HIS A 521 -1.29 -12.00 -4.77
CA HIS A 521 -0.12 -12.01 -3.90
C HIS A 521 -0.57 -11.82 -2.45
N ILE A 522 0.03 -12.58 -1.53
CA ILE A 522 -0.17 -12.49 -0.08
C ILE A 522 1.22 -12.32 0.52
N ASP A 523 1.50 -11.13 1.00
CA ASP A 523 2.84 -10.70 1.38
C ASP A 523 2.94 -10.57 2.90
N TYR A 524 4.10 -10.97 3.44
CA TYR A 524 4.53 -10.49 4.75
C TYR A 524 4.70 -8.98 4.69
N LYS A 525 5.44 -8.52 3.67
CA LYS A 525 5.67 -7.11 3.40
C LYS A 525 6.25 -6.85 2.01
N MET A 526 6.02 -5.65 1.48
CA MET A 526 6.73 -5.03 0.36
C MET A 526 7.50 -3.79 0.83
N ILE A 527 8.63 -3.48 0.18
CA ILE A 527 9.37 -2.24 0.47
C ILE A 527 8.52 -1.00 0.13
N GLY A 528 8.86 0.14 0.74
CA GLY A 528 8.23 1.43 0.45
C GLY A 528 8.37 1.90 -1.01
N LEU A 529 7.64 2.95 -1.35
CA LEU A 529 7.73 3.62 -2.66
C LEU A 529 8.89 4.61 -2.73
N GLY A 530 9.23 5.27 -1.62
CA GLY A 530 10.09 6.44 -1.58
C GLY A 530 9.44 7.67 -2.24
N SER A 531 10.11 8.82 -2.14
CA SER A 531 9.77 10.04 -2.89
C SER A 531 10.79 11.17 -2.81
N ASP A 532 11.83 11.08 -1.96
CA ASP A 532 12.84 12.14 -1.80
C ASP A 532 13.36 12.64 -3.16
N ASP A 533 13.69 11.71 -4.06
CA ASP A 533 13.94 11.95 -5.47
C ASP A 533 13.68 10.66 -6.29
N SER A 534 13.78 10.75 -7.62
CA SER A 534 13.63 9.60 -8.55
C SER A 534 14.91 9.31 -9.35
N TRP A 535 16.08 9.68 -8.81
CA TRP A 535 17.39 9.53 -9.49
C TRP A 535 18.51 9.05 -8.55
N GLY A 536 18.16 8.55 -7.37
CA GLY A 536 19.11 7.85 -6.50
C GLY A 536 18.61 7.54 -5.11
N ALA A 537 17.60 8.25 -4.62
CA ALA A 537 16.99 7.98 -3.32
C ALA A 537 16.29 6.62 -3.29
N LYS A 538 16.45 5.95 -2.16
CA LYS A 538 15.71 4.74 -1.78
C LYS A 538 14.57 5.13 -0.83
N PRO A 539 13.57 4.26 -0.62
CA PRO A 539 12.75 4.36 0.59
C PRO A 539 13.63 4.47 1.84
N HIS A 540 13.16 5.16 2.88
CA HIS A 540 13.89 5.25 4.14
C HIS A 540 14.03 3.86 4.78
N GLU A 541 15.06 3.68 5.61
CA GLU A 541 15.51 2.37 6.09
C GLU A 541 14.40 1.56 6.79
N GLU A 542 13.53 2.22 7.54
CA GLU A 542 12.36 1.63 8.22
C GLU A 542 11.33 1.00 7.27
N TYR A 543 11.40 1.35 5.98
CA TYR A 543 10.53 0.86 4.92
C TYR A 543 11.23 -0.12 3.98
N LEU A 544 12.44 -0.58 4.32
CA LEU A 544 13.20 -1.57 3.56
C LEU A 544 13.13 -2.98 4.19
N LEU A 545 13.48 -3.98 3.38
CA LEU A 545 13.61 -5.38 3.79
C LEU A 545 15.02 -5.86 3.42
N HIS A 546 15.69 -6.52 4.35
CA HIS A 546 17.09 -6.93 4.22
C HIS A 546 17.25 -8.43 4.48
N PRO A 547 18.17 -9.12 3.79
CA PRO A 547 18.55 -10.48 4.15
C PRO A 547 18.90 -10.60 5.63
N SER A 548 18.25 -11.52 6.32
CA SER A 548 18.38 -11.68 7.77
C SER A 548 18.50 -13.15 8.17
N THR A 549 19.43 -13.45 9.07
CA THR A 549 19.61 -14.77 9.71
C THR A 549 18.54 -15.07 10.76
N SER A 550 17.95 -14.03 11.36
CA SER A 550 16.76 -14.17 12.22
C SER A 550 15.54 -14.56 11.40
N GLY A 551 15.51 -14.13 10.13
CA GLY A 551 14.46 -14.45 9.16
C GLY A 551 13.17 -13.66 9.35
N TYR A 552 12.22 -13.98 8.48
CA TYR A 552 10.87 -13.41 8.42
C TYR A 552 9.86 -14.54 8.51
N GLU A 553 8.88 -14.38 9.40
CA GLU A 553 7.84 -15.38 9.67
C GLU A 553 6.47 -14.73 9.56
N TYR A 554 5.56 -15.42 8.86
CA TYR A 554 4.16 -15.01 8.80
C TYR A 554 3.29 -16.21 8.45
N SER A 555 2.02 -16.14 8.84
CA SER A 555 1.05 -17.19 8.59
C SER A 555 -0.30 -16.64 8.16
N PHE A 556 -1.01 -17.44 7.40
CA PHE A 556 -2.39 -17.19 7.00
C PHE A 556 -3.13 -18.51 6.78
N ASN A 557 -4.45 -18.47 6.92
CA ASN A 557 -5.34 -19.59 6.67
C ASN A 557 -5.95 -19.45 5.29
N ILE A 558 -6.27 -20.58 4.66
CA ILE A 558 -7.06 -20.65 3.43
C ILE A 558 -8.27 -21.54 3.70
N THR A 559 -9.46 -21.03 3.43
CA THR A 559 -10.72 -21.73 3.72
C THR A 559 -11.64 -21.64 2.51
N PRO A 560 -12.32 -22.73 2.08
CA PRO A 560 -13.41 -22.62 1.14
C PRO A 560 -14.48 -21.72 1.76
N TYR A 561 -14.97 -20.76 1.00
CA TYR A 561 -15.94 -19.79 1.50
C TYR A 561 -17.19 -19.82 0.65
N ASN A 562 -18.34 -19.91 1.31
CA ASN A 562 -19.66 -19.80 0.72
C ASN A 562 -20.48 -18.78 1.50
N VAL A 563 -20.87 -17.68 0.85
CA VAL A 563 -21.64 -16.60 1.49
C VAL A 563 -22.99 -17.09 2.02
N ASN A 564 -23.58 -18.13 1.41
CA ASN A 564 -24.91 -18.63 1.78
C ASN A 564 -24.89 -19.60 2.97
N GLU A 565 -23.75 -20.23 3.28
CA GLU A 565 -23.59 -21.16 4.41
C GLU A 565 -23.02 -20.48 5.66
N ASN A 566 -22.41 -19.29 5.51
CA ASN A 566 -21.73 -18.55 6.59
C ASN A 566 -22.50 -17.29 7.04
N LYS A 567 -23.83 -17.25 6.86
CA LYS A 567 -24.71 -16.14 7.27
C LYS A 567 -25.44 -16.41 8.58
#